data_AF-A0A7H0Y222-F1
#
_entry.id   AF-A0A7H0Y222-F1
#
_cell.length_a   1.000
_cell.length_b   1.000
_cell.length_c   1.000
_cell.angle_alpha   90.00
_cell.angle_beta   90.00
_cell.angle_gamma   90.00
#
_symmetry.space_group_name_H-M   'P 1'
#
loop_
_entity.id
_entity.type
_entity.pdbx_description
1 polymer ?
#
loop_
_entity_poly.entity_id
_entity_poly.type
_entity_poly.pdbx_seq_one_letter_code
_entity_poly.pdbx_strand_id
1 'polypeptide(L)'
;MNYFTIKAIEKEKLFVRKAKHGLRFSTGKGKINFIESITNKYVYFRTEKSKEAIRVPREKIRQAIEYLLYRRMVTREKLGEIYKYNSFLMGLLRHLFVQMSELAWIKRSLGKSKILRLVLKGTRFIFAGMERSIADLTMVKAHGGRFVLFSYWNLRSDKHETWKYHIKRLGLKVLLDSGEYSRYRLYKRIEAVRTKMLEHKEGTNTRLKQADDLIKMEMKMQNPVRIEDYSKFILKHKSVLYDAFNLDRTGDYEESMFNLNYLYRRGIKAIPIWHPQSPIEALEALIKDDRSFDVIAIGGLLSLSHEDRYTVVNSIMKNYGEHQCFHLLGCSSPLIFKGDTFQCDSTGPLMGRRYKTIITENGHIKMDKHMDQNWTEEKCFAYNIKRLSSLEDFHSSEQLEFLIPPSFSAETLTLF
;
A
#
# COMPACT_ATOMS: atom_id res chain seq x y z
N MET A 1 -15.25 17.05 0.29
CA MET A 1 -14.27 16.78 -0.78
C MET A 1 -13.15 15.93 -0.20
N ASN A 2 -12.67 14.90 -0.90
CA ASN A 2 -11.64 14.01 -0.36
C ASN A 2 -10.23 14.62 -0.48
N TYR A 3 -9.25 14.10 0.26
CA TYR A 3 -7.86 14.58 0.26
C TYR A 3 -7.22 14.63 -1.14
N PHE A 4 -7.42 13.57 -1.93
CA PHE A 4 -6.82 13.45 -3.26
C PHE A 4 -7.42 14.42 -4.26
N THR A 5 -8.72 14.72 -4.17
CA THR A 5 -9.36 15.78 -4.96
C THR A 5 -8.75 17.15 -4.67
N ILE A 6 -8.51 17.48 -3.39
CA ILE A 6 -7.88 18.75 -3.00
C ILE A 6 -6.47 18.85 -3.58
N LYS A 7 -5.64 17.81 -3.39
CA LYS A 7 -4.29 17.75 -3.96
C LYS A 7 -4.27 17.79 -5.49
N ALA A 8 -5.25 17.18 -6.14
CA ALA A 8 -5.39 17.25 -7.59
C ALA A 8 -5.68 18.67 -8.07
N ILE A 9 -6.53 19.42 -7.36
CA ILE A 9 -6.79 20.84 -7.66
C ILE A 9 -5.52 21.68 -7.45
N GLU A 10 -4.78 21.46 -6.36
CA GLU A 10 -3.52 22.17 -6.09
C GLU A 10 -2.48 21.96 -7.21
N LYS A 11 -2.25 20.71 -7.60
CA LYS A 11 -1.30 20.36 -8.68
C LYS A 11 -1.74 20.89 -10.03
N GLU A 12 -3.04 20.83 -10.34
CA GLU A 12 -3.59 21.39 -11.57
C GLU A 12 -3.47 22.92 -11.61
N LYS A 13 -3.74 23.62 -10.51
CA LYS A 13 -3.52 25.08 -10.43
C LYS A 13 -2.05 25.45 -10.62
N LEU A 14 -1.13 24.67 -10.03
CA LEU A 14 0.30 24.88 -10.23
C LEU A 14 0.70 24.72 -11.70
N PHE A 15 0.17 23.69 -12.38
CA PHE A 15 0.35 23.53 -13.83
C PHE A 15 -0.11 24.76 -14.59
N VAL A 16 -1.35 25.22 -14.37
CA VAL A 16 -1.93 26.35 -15.10
C VAL A 16 -1.13 27.64 -14.91
N ARG A 17 -0.60 27.87 -13.70
CA ARG A 17 0.26 29.05 -13.44
C ARG A 17 1.60 28.99 -14.19
N LYS A 18 2.17 27.79 -14.32
CA LYS A 18 3.50 27.60 -14.95
C LYS A 18 3.42 27.40 -16.46
N ALA A 19 2.29 26.89 -16.97
CA ALA A 19 2.11 26.59 -18.37
C ALA A 19 1.89 27.87 -19.18
N LYS A 20 2.86 28.18 -20.05
CA LYS A 20 2.79 29.29 -21.01
C LYS A 20 2.36 28.79 -22.39
N HIS A 21 1.91 29.71 -23.25
CA HIS A 21 1.72 29.41 -24.68
C HIS A 21 3.01 28.82 -25.27
N GLY A 22 2.87 27.72 -26.02
CA GLY A 22 3.98 27.01 -26.61
C GLY A 22 4.70 26.03 -25.68
N LEU A 23 4.27 25.83 -24.43
CA LEU A 23 4.82 24.80 -23.54
C LEU A 23 4.76 23.43 -24.25
N ARG A 24 5.90 22.74 -24.28
CA ARG A 24 6.06 21.46 -24.98
C ARG A 24 6.23 20.33 -23.99
N PHE A 25 5.57 19.21 -24.23
CA PHE A 25 5.84 17.97 -23.52
C PHE A 25 5.57 16.74 -24.38
N SER A 26 6.28 15.65 -24.07
CA SER A 26 6.18 14.41 -24.83
C SER A 26 5.20 13.41 -24.20
N THR A 27 4.44 12.74 -25.06
CA THR A 27 3.65 11.55 -24.69
C THR A 27 4.57 10.40 -24.29
N GLY A 28 3.98 9.31 -23.76
CA GLY A 28 4.74 8.08 -23.48
C GLY A 28 5.42 7.43 -24.69
N LYS A 29 4.99 7.77 -25.93
CA LYS A 29 5.62 7.32 -27.18
C LYS A 29 6.57 8.37 -27.79
N GLY A 30 6.90 9.43 -27.07
CA GLY A 30 7.80 10.49 -27.55
C GLY A 30 7.15 11.55 -28.45
N LYS A 31 5.88 11.39 -28.86
CA LYS A 31 5.18 12.41 -29.66
C LYS A 31 4.98 13.70 -28.87
N ILE A 32 5.20 14.85 -29.51
CA ILE A 32 5.18 16.17 -28.86
C ILE A 32 3.75 16.74 -28.88
N ASN A 33 3.33 17.26 -27.72
CA ASN A 33 2.17 18.14 -27.58
C ASN A 33 2.64 19.56 -27.25
N PHE A 34 1.87 20.53 -27.73
CA PHE A 34 2.08 21.95 -27.50
C PHE A 34 0.84 22.53 -26.81
N ILE A 35 1.00 23.21 -25.68
CA ILE A 35 -0.09 23.98 -25.08
C ILE A 35 -0.30 25.25 -25.90
N GLU A 36 -1.53 25.45 -26.37
CA GLU A 36 -1.90 26.61 -27.15
C GLU A 36 -2.54 27.69 -26.27
N SER A 37 -3.51 27.30 -25.46
CA SER A 37 -4.13 28.21 -24.49
C SER A 37 -4.75 27.44 -23.34
N ILE A 38 -4.93 28.13 -22.21
CA ILE A 38 -5.61 27.59 -21.03
C ILE A 38 -6.70 28.58 -20.63
N THR A 39 -7.91 28.07 -20.48
CA THR A 39 -9.07 28.84 -20.01
C THR A 39 -9.50 28.35 -18.62
N ASN A 40 -10.56 28.93 -18.08
CA ASN A 40 -11.15 28.45 -16.83
C ASN A 40 -11.72 27.03 -16.93
N LYS A 41 -12.08 26.56 -18.14
CA LYS A 41 -12.75 25.26 -18.34
C LYS A 41 -11.88 24.24 -19.09
N TYR A 42 -11.02 24.69 -19.99
CA TYR A 42 -10.31 23.82 -20.93
C TYR A 42 -8.82 24.14 -21.02
N VAL A 43 -8.04 23.10 -21.28
CA VAL A 43 -6.67 23.21 -21.82
C VAL A 43 -6.74 22.88 -23.30
N TYR A 44 -6.32 23.82 -24.14
CA TYR A 44 -6.19 23.64 -25.59
C TYR A 44 -4.76 23.24 -25.91
N PHE A 45 -4.60 22.18 -26.69
CA PHE A 45 -3.30 21.69 -27.10
C PHE A 45 -3.32 21.25 -28.55
N ARG A 46 -2.16 21.31 -29.19
CA ARG A 46 -1.94 20.78 -30.53
C ARG A 46 -0.95 19.63 -30.45
N THR A 47 -1.16 18.60 -31.25
CA THR A 47 -0.15 17.55 -31.45
C THR A 47 0.76 17.95 -32.60
N GLU A 48 1.97 17.41 -32.67
CA GLU A 48 2.86 17.60 -33.82
C GLU A 48 2.20 17.37 -35.19
N LYS A 49 1.20 16.47 -35.26
CA LYS A 49 0.49 16.13 -36.50
C LYS A 49 -0.85 16.85 -36.69
N SER A 50 -1.43 17.45 -35.65
CA SER A 50 -2.76 18.06 -35.78
C SER A 50 -2.63 19.49 -36.27
N LYS A 51 -3.44 19.86 -37.27
CA LYS A 51 -3.54 21.24 -37.73
C LYS A 51 -4.33 22.10 -36.73
N GLU A 52 -5.38 21.51 -36.18
CA GLU A 52 -6.30 22.17 -35.24
C GLU A 52 -5.97 21.89 -33.77
N ALA A 53 -6.42 22.82 -32.93
CA ALA A 53 -6.36 22.73 -31.49
C ALA A 53 -7.38 21.71 -30.94
N ILE A 54 -6.92 20.80 -30.09
CA ILE A 54 -7.74 19.85 -29.36
C ILE A 54 -7.98 20.39 -27.95
N ARG A 55 -9.20 20.26 -27.43
CA ARG A 55 -9.52 20.69 -26.06
C ARG A 55 -9.69 19.52 -25.08
N VAL A 56 -9.15 19.68 -23.88
CA VAL A 56 -9.35 18.77 -22.74
C VAL A 56 -9.99 19.56 -21.59
N PRO A 57 -11.14 19.11 -21.04
CA PRO A 57 -11.70 19.73 -19.84
C PRO A 57 -10.74 19.63 -18.66
N ARG A 58 -10.55 20.74 -17.93
CA ARG A 58 -9.70 20.78 -16.72
C ARG A 58 -10.18 19.82 -15.64
N GLU A 59 -11.49 19.55 -15.58
CA GLU A 59 -12.04 18.51 -14.71
C GLU A 59 -11.47 17.12 -15.00
N LYS A 60 -11.30 16.75 -16.28
CA LYS A 60 -10.71 15.46 -16.66
C LYS A 60 -9.23 15.36 -16.32
N ILE A 61 -8.51 16.48 -16.38
CA ILE A 61 -7.14 16.57 -15.88
C ILE A 61 -7.10 16.35 -14.36
N ARG A 62 -7.98 17.01 -13.61
CA ARG A 62 -8.10 16.82 -12.15
C ARG A 62 -8.46 15.38 -11.79
N GLN A 63 -9.40 14.75 -12.48
CA GLN A 63 -9.75 13.33 -12.29
C GLN A 63 -8.55 12.40 -12.54
N ALA A 64 -7.75 12.67 -13.57
CA ALA A 64 -6.54 11.91 -13.86
C ALA A 64 -5.45 12.08 -12.79
N ILE A 65 -5.24 13.31 -12.30
CA ILE A 65 -4.31 13.58 -11.19
C ILE A 65 -4.81 12.91 -9.91
N GLU A 66 -6.10 13.04 -9.58
CA GLU A 66 -6.71 12.40 -8.41
C GLU A 66 -6.53 10.88 -8.46
N TYR A 67 -6.78 10.26 -9.61
CA TYR A 67 -6.56 8.82 -9.80
C TYR A 67 -5.10 8.44 -9.56
N LEU A 68 -4.14 9.17 -10.13
CA LEU A 68 -2.71 8.91 -9.93
C LEU A 68 -2.32 9.06 -8.45
N LEU A 69 -2.79 10.09 -7.75
CA LEU A 69 -2.51 10.27 -6.33
C LEU A 69 -3.17 9.16 -5.47
N TYR A 70 -4.40 8.77 -5.81
CA TYR A 70 -5.14 7.74 -5.10
C TYR A 70 -4.55 6.35 -5.32
N ARG A 71 -4.23 5.95 -6.55
CA ARG A 71 -3.69 4.62 -6.87
C ARG A 71 -2.17 4.54 -6.82
N ARG A 72 -1.47 5.69 -6.83
CA ARG A 72 -0.01 5.85 -6.94
C ARG A 72 0.61 5.32 -8.23
N MET A 73 -0.16 4.67 -9.10
CA MET A 73 0.23 4.43 -10.48
C MET A 73 -0.92 4.73 -11.43
N VAL A 74 -0.57 4.95 -12.69
CA VAL A 74 -1.54 4.95 -13.77
C VAL A 74 -0.95 4.41 -15.07
N THR A 75 -1.77 3.73 -15.85
CA THR A 75 -1.46 3.28 -17.21
C THR A 75 -2.27 4.08 -18.22
N ARG A 76 -1.87 4.02 -19.50
CA ARG A 76 -2.62 4.69 -20.57
C ARG A 76 -4.05 4.15 -20.71
N GLU A 77 -4.23 2.85 -20.53
CA GLU A 77 -5.54 2.20 -20.58
C GLU A 77 -6.47 2.78 -19.49
N LYS A 78 -5.97 2.91 -18.25
CA LYS A 78 -6.71 3.53 -17.15
C LYS A 78 -7.07 4.99 -17.39
N LEU A 79 -6.19 5.75 -18.03
CA LEU A 79 -6.53 7.12 -18.45
C LEU A 79 -7.61 7.15 -19.56
N GLY A 80 -7.72 6.09 -20.37
CA GLY A 80 -8.77 5.93 -21.37
C GLY A 80 -10.16 5.81 -20.76
N GLU A 81 -10.28 5.20 -19.58
CA GLU A 81 -11.52 5.15 -18.80
C GLU A 81 -11.97 6.56 -18.34
N ILE A 82 -11.03 7.50 -18.19
CA ILE A 82 -11.31 8.88 -17.76
C ILE A 82 -11.64 9.79 -18.94
N TYR A 83 -10.83 9.71 -20.01
CA TYR A 83 -10.98 10.56 -21.19
C TYR A 83 -10.31 9.99 -22.45
N LYS A 84 -10.92 10.21 -23.62
CA LYS A 84 -10.46 9.65 -24.91
C LYS A 84 -9.04 10.07 -25.32
N TYR A 85 -8.60 11.28 -24.96
CA TYR A 85 -7.24 11.75 -25.23
C TYR A 85 -6.24 11.29 -24.15
N ASN A 86 -6.24 9.99 -23.84
CA ASN A 86 -5.43 9.39 -22.77
C ASN A 86 -3.91 9.54 -22.96
N SER A 87 -3.44 9.64 -24.21
CA SER A 87 -2.01 9.80 -24.53
C SER A 87 -1.52 11.20 -24.20
N PHE A 88 -2.39 12.21 -24.38
CA PHE A 88 -2.15 13.57 -23.88
C PHE A 88 -2.13 13.58 -22.36
N LEU A 89 -3.12 12.98 -21.69
CA LEU A 89 -3.16 12.91 -20.23
C LEU A 89 -1.91 12.24 -19.64
N MET A 90 -1.44 11.14 -20.23
CA MET A 90 -0.21 10.48 -19.80
C MET A 90 1.01 11.41 -19.96
N GLY A 91 1.13 12.11 -21.09
CA GLY A 91 2.21 13.08 -21.32
C GLY A 91 2.18 14.25 -20.33
N LEU A 92 0.97 14.76 -20.05
CA LEU A 92 0.76 15.85 -19.10
C LEU A 92 1.11 15.43 -17.67
N LEU A 93 0.65 14.25 -17.22
CA LEU A 93 0.97 13.74 -15.89
C LEU A 93 2.47 13.46 -15.76
N ARG A 94 3.11 12.93 -16.80
CA ARG A 94 4.58 12.77 -16.84
C ARG A 94 5.28 14.12 -16.71
N HIS A 95 4.84 15.13 -17.45
CA HIS A 95 5.41 16.48 -17.32
C HIS A 95 5.28 17.01 -15.88
N LEU A 96 4.08 16.89 -15.30
CA LEU A 96 3.78 17.38 -13.97
C LEU A 96 4.57 16.68 -12.86
N PHE A 97 4.62 15.35 -12.89
CA PHE A 97 5.14 14.56 -11.79
C PHE A 97 6.58 14.12 -11.97
N VAL A 98 7.07 14.00 -13.21
CA VAL A 98 8.46 13.62 -13.47
C VAL A 98 9.31 14.85 -13.72
N GLN A 99 8.92 15.69 -14.67
CA GLN A 99 9.79 16.78 -15.15
C GLN A 99 9.74 18.02 -14.24
N MET A 100 8.57 18.34 -13.70
CA MET A 100 8.40 19.55 -12.88
C MET A 100 8.66 19.33 -11.39
N SER A 101 8.53 18.09 -10.89
CA SER A 101 8.59 17.81 -9.45
C SER A 101 9.41 16.59 -9.06
N GLU A 102 9.88 15.78 -10.02
CA GLU A 102 10.64 14.56 -9.73
C GLU A 102 9.98 13.59 -8.73
N LEU A 103 8.65 13.59 -8.67
CA LEU A 103 7.82 12.79 -7.76
C LEU A 103 7.38 11.46 -8.37
N ALA A 104 7.80 11.12 -9.59
CA ALA A 104 7.39 9.88 -10.25
C ALA A 104 8.49 9.26 -11.12
N TRP A 105 8.36 7.96 -11.33
CA TRP A 105 9.13 7.17 -12.30
C TRP A 105 8.24 6.71 -13.45
N ILE A 106 8.90 6.37 -14.55
CA ILE A 106 8.28 5.64 -15.66
C ILE A 106 8.77 4.20 -15.60
N LYS A 107 7.86 3.27 -15.38
CA LYS A 107 8.13 1.83 -15.41
C LYS A 107 7.60 1.21 -16.71
N ARG A 108 8.27 0.16 -17.19
CA ARG A 108 7.81 -0.64 -18.33
C ARG A 108 7.68 -2.09 -17.89
N SER A 109 6.51 -2.69 -18.07
CA SER A 109 6.30 -4.10 -17.71
C SER A 109 7.14 -5.04 -18.58
N LEU A 110 7.53 -6.19 -18.03
CA LEU A 110 8.25 -7.25 -18.78
C LEU A 110 7.34 -8.15 -19.62
N GLY A 111 6.02 -8.12 -19.41
CA GLY A 111 5.06 -8.89 -20.21
C GLY A 111 5.01 -8.48 -21.69
N LYS A 112 4.33 -9.30 -22.52
CA LYS A 112 4.28 -9.14 -23.99
C LYS A 112 3.83 -7.75 -24.43
N SER A 113 2.87 -7.16 -23.73
CA SER A 113 2.30 -5.85 -24.06
C SER A 113 3.19 -4.65 -23.71
N LYS A 114 4.32 -4.85 -22.99
CA LYS A 114 5.28 -3.80 -22.56
C LYS A 114 4.60 -2.51 -22.11
N ILE A 115 3.69 -2.61 -21.16
CA ILE A 115 2.82 -1.52 -20.70
C ILE A 115 3.65 -0.45 -19.98
N LEU A 116 3.44 0.80 -20.39
CA LEU A 116 4.03 1.97 -19.74
C LEU A 116 3.19 2.38 -18.52
N ARG A 117 3.87 2.54 -17.38
CA ARG A 117 3.27 2.93 -16.10
C ARG A 117 3.94 4.20 -15.60
N LEU A 118 3.15 5.19 -15.20
CA LEU A 118 3.62 6.33 -14.41
C LEU A 118 3.37 6.00 -12.93
N VAL A 119 4.42 6.01 -12.12
CA VAL A 119 4.40 5.53 -10.73
C VAL A 119 4.96 6.61 -9.81
N LEU A 120 4.24 7.00 -8.76
CA LEU A 120 4.72 7.98 -7.78
C LEU A 120 5.85 7.39 -6.91
N LYS A 121 6.87 8.20 -6.61
CA LYS A 121 7.95 7.88 -5.67
C LYS A 121 7.44 7.87 -4.23
N GLY A 122 8.08 7.07 -3.39
CA GLY A 122 7.74 6.93 -1.97
C GLY A 122 6.84 5.75 -1.67
N THR A 123 6.77 5.41 -0.38
CA THR A 123 6.10 4.22 0.12
C THR A 123 4.77 4.60 0.74
N ARG A 124 3.65 4.07 0.23
CA ARG A 124 2.39 4.18 0.98
C ARG A 124 2.34 3.11 2.07
N PHE A 125 2.25 3.57 3.31
CA PHE A 125 2.04 2.70 4.46
C PHE A 125 0.55 2.44 4.71
N ILE A 126 0.21 1.19 5.01
CA ILE A 126 -1.16 0.73 5.29
C ILE A 126 -1.20 0.16 6.71
N PHE A 127 -2.03 0.75 7.57
CA PHE A 127 -2.03 0.46 9.01
C PHE A 127 -2.84 -0.81 9.32
N ALA A 128 -2.17 -1.85 9.83
CA ALA A 128 -2.80 -3.14 10.14
C ALA A 128 -3.11 -3.34 11.64
N GLY A 129 -4.03 -4.26 11.94
CA GLY A 129 -4.29 -4.74 13.31
C GLY A 129 -5.19 -3.85 14.16
N MET A 130 -5.98 -2.99 13.52
CA MET A 130 -6.84 -1.99 14.18
C MET A 130 -8.34 -2.20 13.89
N GLU A 131 -8.71 -3.32 13.26
CA GLU A 131 -10.08 -3.62 12.81
C GLU A 131 -11.14 -3.61 13.93
N ARG A 132 -10.73 -3.81 15.19
CA ARG A 132 -11.61 -3.85 16.36
C ARG A 132 -11.53 -2.60 17.24
N SER A 133 -10.62 -1.67 16.95
CA SER A 133 -10.33 -0.52 17.83
C SER A 133 -10.69 0.79 17.15
N ILE A 134 -11.86 1.33 17.48
CA ILE A 134 -12.35 2.61 16.93
C ILE A 134 -11.41 3.76 17.34
N ALA A 135 -10.86 3.70 18.55
CA ALA A 135 -9.89 4.68 19.03
C ALA A 135 -8.62 4.68 18.17
N ASP A 136 -8.08 3.51 17.84
CA ASP A 136 -6.88 3.43 16.98
C ASP A 136 -7.17 3.90 15.55
N LEU A 137 -8.33 3.56 14.97
CA LEU A 137 -8.73 4.07 13.66
C LEU A 137 -8.87 5.60 13.65
N THR A 138 -9.38 6.17 14.75
CA THR A 138 -9.50 7.62 14.91
C THR A 138 -8.13 8.28 15.00
N MET A 139 -7.18 7.68 15.73
CA MET A 139 -5.79 8.12 15.78
C MET A 139 -5.12 8.06 14.40
N VAL A 140 -5.30 6.96 13.66
CA VAL A 140 -4.79 6.84 12.27
C VAL A 140 -5.28 8.01 11.43
N LYS A 141 -6.58 8.30 11.47
CA LYS A 141 -7.17 9.41 10.72
C LYS A 141 -6.62 10.77 11.17
N ALA A 142 -6.53 11.01 12.48
CA ALA A 142 -6.07 12.27 13.05
C ALA A 142 -4.61 12.60 12.69
N HIS A 143 -3.77 11.57 12.54
CA HIS A 143 -2.34 11.71 12.26
C HIS A 143 -1.97 11.44 10.79
N GLY A 144 -2.94 11.61 9.87
CA GLY A 144 -2.68 11.64 8.43
C GLY A 144 -2.74 10.29 7.72
N GLY A 145 -3.03 9.21 8.44
CA GLY A 145 -3.26 7.90 7.86
C GLY A 145 -4.56 7.86 7.06
N ARG A 146 -4.51 7.17 5.91
CA ARG A 146 -5.62 7.11 4.94
C ARG A 146 -6.07 5.69 4.61
N PHE A 147 -5.17 4.72 4.78
CA PHE A 147 -5.36 3.32 4.40
C PHE A 147 -5.12 2.42 5.61
N VAL A 148 -6.01 1.46 5.80
CA VAL A 148 -5.89 0.43 6.83
C VAL A 148 -5.97 -0.94 6.19
N LEU A 149 -5.33 -1.93 6.81
CA LEU A 149 -5.40 -3.31 6.38
C LEU A 149 -6.25 -4.09 7.38
N PHE A 150 -7.32 -4.71 6.88
CA PHE A 150 -8.17 -5.60 7.66
C PHE A 150 -8.05 -7.02 7.16
N SER A 151 -8.02 -7.97 8.09
CA SER A 151 -7.97 -9.40 7.76
C SER A 151 -9.39 -9.95 7.60
N TYR A 152 -9.68 -10.57 6.45
CA TYR A 152 -10.94 -11.27 6.21
C TYR A 152 -11.22 -12.34 7.28
N TRP A 153 -10.17 -13.01 7.76
CA TRP A 153 -10.25 -13.97 8.87
C TRP A 153 -10.98 -13.41 10.09
N ASN A 154 -10.75 -12.13 10.42
CA ASN A 154 -11.39 -11.45 11.53
C ASN A 154 -12.75 -10.87 11.14
N LEU A 155 -12.87 -10.26 9.96
CA LEU A 155 -14.09 -9.59 9.52
C LEU A 155 -15.25 -10.54 9.25
N ARG A 156 -14.98 -11.77 8.79
CA ARG A 156 -16.04 -12.76 8.50
C ARG A 156 -16.88 -13.13 9.73
N SER A 157 -16.40 -12.83 10.94
CA SER A 157 -17.11 -13.04 12.19
C SER A 157 -17.99 -11.85 12.61
N ASP A 158 -17.80 -10.67 12.01
CA ASP A 158 -18.59 -9.47 12.32
C ASP A 158 -19.91 -9.47 11.54
N LYS A 159 -20.95 -10.02 12.17
CA LYS A 159 -22.30 -10.11 11.59
C LYS A 159 -22.96 -8.74 11.40
N HIS A 160 -22.55 -7.71 12.14
CA HIS A 160 -23.18 -6.39 12.14
C HIS A 160 -22.48 -5.40 11.21
N GLU A 161 -21.36 -5.77 10.59
CA GLU A 161 -20.54 -4.91 9.71
C GLU A 161 -20.15 -3.57 10.36
N THR A 162 -19.98 -3.55 11.68
CA THR A 162 -19.68 -2.33 12.45
C THR A 162 -18.40 -1.66 11.93
N TRP A 163 -17.42 -2.46 11.49
CA TRP A 163 -16.19 -1.97 10.85
C TRP A 163 -16.47 -1.03 9.67
N LYS A 164 -17.45 -1.34 8.83
CA LYS A 164 -17.78 -0.60 7.59
C LYS A 164 -18.32 0.79 7.90
N TYR A 165 -19.13 0.90 8.96
CA TYR A 165 -19.64 2.18 9.44
C TYR A 165 -18.47 3.10 9.84
N HIS A 166 -17.53 2.61 10.64
CA HIS A 166 -16.39 3.41 11.11
C HIS A 166 -15.44 3.81 9.97
N ILE A 167 -15.18 2.91 9.03
CA ILE A 167 -14.36 3.22 7.84
C ILE A 167 -14.96 4.36 7.01
N LYS A 168 -16.28 4.30 6.74
CA LYS A 168 -16.97 5.38 6.03
C LYS A 168 -16.97 6.68 6.81
N ARG A 169 -17.30 6.64 8.10
CA ARG A 169 -17.33 7.81 9.00
C ARG A 169 -15.99 8.54 9.03
N LEU A 170 -14.89 7.79 9.13
CA LEU A 170 -13.54 8.34 9.20
C LEU A 170 -12.96 8.69 7.81
N GLY A 171 -13.63 8.29 6.73
CA GLY A 171 -13.13 8.46 5.36
C GLY A 171 -11.84 7.68 5.10
N LEU A 172 -11.66 6.54 5.76
CA LEU A 172 -10.55 5.62 5.55
C LEU A 172 -10.86 4.66 4.39
N LYS A 173 -9.83 3.99 3.88
CA LYS A 173 -9.95 2.95 2.86
C LYS A 173 -9.31 1.65 3.33
N VAL A 174 -9.91 0.52 2.97
CA VAL A 174 -9.50 -0.79 3.47
C VAL A 174 -8.79 -1.58 2.37
N LEU A 175 -7.55 -1.98 2.62
CA LEU A 175 -6.93 -3.09 1.91
C LEU A 175 -7.32 -4.39 2.62
N LEU A 176 -7.91 -5.33 1.89
CA LEU A 176 -8.36 -6.60 2.47
C LEU A 176 -7.26 -7.65 2.35
N ASP A 177 -6.81 -8.15 3.49
CA ASP A 177 -5.99 -9.35 3.61
C ASP A 177 -6.86 -10.62 3.63
N SER A 178 -6.38 -11.67 2.97
CA SER A 178 -7.05 -12.97 2.85
C SER A 178 -7.21 -13.66 4.21
N GLY A 179 -6.26 -13.39 5.12
CA GLY A 179 -6.18 -13.99 6.43
C GLY A 179 -5.52 -15.37 6.47
N GLU A 180 -4.88 -15.80 5.37
CA GLU A 180 -4.13 -17.06 5.33
C GLU A 180 -3.02 -17.08 6.39
N TYR A 181 -2.26 -15.99 6.54
CA TYR A 181 -1.23 -15.90 7.57
C TYR A 181 -1.79 -16.05 9.00
N SER A 182 -3.00 -15.55 9.25
CA SER A 182 -3.67 -15.73 10.55
C SER A 182 -4.03 -17.19 10.81
N ARG A 183 -4.47 -17.93 9.77
CA ARG A 183 -4.70 -19.37 9.82
C ARG A 183 -3.39 -20.13 10.05
N TYR A 184 -2.34 -19.81 9.30
CA TYR A 184 -1.02 -20.43 9.45
C TYR A 184 -0.44 -20.26 10.87
N ARG A 185 -0.52 -19.05 11.45
CA ARG A 185 -0.09 -18.82 12.83
C ARG A 185 -0.90 -19.61 13.85
N LEU A 186 -2.21 -19.75 13.64
CA LEU A 186 -3.06 -20.56 14.51
C LEU A 186 -2.65 -22.04 14.45
N TYR A 187 -2.41 -22.56 13.25
CA TYR A 187 -1.91 -23.92 13.03
C TYR A 187 -0.58 -24.16 13.75
N LYS A 188 0.42 -23.28 13.57
CA LYS A 188 1.72 -23.40 14.26
C LYS A 188 1.60 -23.33 15.78
N ARG A 189 0.66 -22.54 16.31
CA ARG A 189 0.38 -22.47 17.75
C ARG A 189 -0.25 -23.77 18.27
N ILE A 190 -1.16 -24.38 17.50
CA ILE A 190 -1.74 -25.69 17.83
C ILE A 190 -0.64 -26.75 17.91
N GLU A 191 0.24 -26.82 16.90
CA GLU A 191 1.39 -27.75 16.90
C GLU A 191 2.26 -27.56 18.15
N ALA A 192 2.65 -26.33 18.45
CA ALA A 192 3.50 -26.03 19.60
C ALA A 192 2.85 -26.39 20.95
N VAL A 193 1.52 -26.19 21.09
CA VAL A 193 0.79 -26.58 22.31
C VAL A 193 0.72 -28.11 22.42
N ARG A 194 0.47 -28.82 21.32
CA ARG A 194 0.47 -30.30 21.31
C ARG A 194 1.83 -30.86 21.73
N THR A 195 2.93 -30.33 21.21
CA THR A 195 4.28 -30.74 21.62
C THR A 195 4.52 -30.51 23.11
N LYS A 196 4.16 -29.34 23.64
CA LYS A 196 4.30 -29.04 25.08
C LYS A 196 3.44 -29.94 25.97
N MET A 197 2.25 -30.34 25.51
CA MET A 197 1.38 -31.24 26.26
C MET A 197 1.98 -32.64 26.42
N LEU A 198 2.80 -33.10 25.46
CA LEU A 198 3.51 -34.38 25.54
C LEU A 198 4.63 -34.36 26.60
N GLU A 199 5.21 -33.18 26.88
CA GLU A 199 6.30 -33.01 27.85
C GLU A 199 5.81 -32.92 29.32
N HIS A 200 4.52 -32.67 29.55
CA HIS A 200 3.96 -32.49 30.89
C HIS A 200 3.29 -33.75 31.44
N LYS A 201 3.60 -34.10 32.71
CA LYS A 201 2.92 -35.17 33.46
C LYS A 201 1.40 -34.93 33.52
N GLU A 202 0.65 -36.03 33.43
CA GLU A 202 -0.81 -36.03 33.53
C GLU A 202 -1.29 -35.48 34.88
N GLY A 203 -2.47 -34.82 34.88
CA GLY A 203 -3.13 -34.34 36.10
C GLY A 203 -2.72 -32.95 36.61
N THR A 204 -1.83 -32.23 35.91
CA THR A 204 -1.46 -30.86 36.32
C THR A 204 -2.47 -29.81 35.83
N ASN A 205 -2.75 -28.79 36.65
CA ASN A 205 -3.60 -27.64 36.28
C ASN A 205 -3.13 -26.94 34.99
N THR A 206 -1.82 -26.94 34.73
CA THR A 206 -1.22 -26.40 33.50
C THR A 206 -1.68 -27.17 32.26
N ARG A 207 -1.75 -28.51 32.34
CA ARG A 207 -2.19 -29.37 31.23
C ARG A 207 -3.69 -29.20 30.94
N LEU A 208 -4.53 -29.03 31.97
CA LEU A 208 -5.96 -28.74 31.81
C LEU A 208 -6.19 -27.41 31.06
N LYS A 209 -5.51 -26.34 31.48
CA LYS A 209 -5.59 -25.04 30.80
C LYS A 209 -5.12 -25.10 29.34
N GLN A 210 -4.05 -25.86 29.08
CA GLN A 210 -3.55 -26.08 27.72
C GLN A 210 -4.54 -26.87 26.85
N ALA A 211 -5.24 -27.87 27.41
CA ALA A 211 -6.27 -28.63 26.72
C ALA A 211 -7.48 -27.75 26.33
N ASP A 212 -7.96 -26.90 27.25
CA ASP A 212 -9.05 -25.95 26.96
C ASP A 212 -8.67 -24.96 25.86
N ASP A 213 -7.45 -24.43 25.90
CA ASP A 213 -6.93 -23.54 24.87
C ASP A 213 -6.80 -24.26 23.52
N LEU A 214 -6.37 -25.52 23.52
CA LEU A 214 -6.27 -26.35 22.32
C LEU A 214 -7.64 -26.55 21.68
N ILE A 215 -8.66 -26.94 22.45
CA ILE A 215 -10.05 -27.09 21.97
C ILE A 215 -10.54 -25.79 21.33
N LYS A 216 -10.35 -24.65 22.00
CA LYS A 216 -10.75 -23.33 21.46
C LYS A 216 -10.03 -22.99 20.16
N MET A 217 -8.76 -23.36 20.01
CA MET A 217 -7.99 -23.13 18.79
C MET A 217 -8.43 -24.05 17.65
N GLU A 218 -8.68 -25.33 17.95
CA GLU A 218 -9.15 -26.32 16.97
C GLU A 218 -10.56 -25.99 16.46
N MET A 219 -11.47 -25.55 17.33
CA MET A 219 -12.79 -25.06 16.92
C MET A 219 -12.70 -23.87 15.94
N LYS A 220 -11.72 -22.98 16.13
CA LYS A 220 -11.48 -21.86 15.18
C LYS A 220 -10.94 -22.35 13.83
N MET A 221 -10.18 -23.44 13.82
CA MET A 221 -9.64 -24.08 12.62
C MET A 221 -10.71 -24.80 11.78
N GLN A 222 -11.76 -25.33 12.42
CA GLN A 222 -12.83 -26.09 11.75
C GLN A 222 -13.64 -25.28 10.73
N ASN A 223 -13.55 -23.94 10.75
CA ASN A 223 -14.20 -23.08 9.76
C ASN A 223 -13.14 -22.48 8.82
N PRO A 224 -12.62 -23.20 7.81
CA PRO A 224 -11.60 -22.67 6.90
C PRO A 224 -12.14 -21.51 6.06
N VAL A 225 -11.23 -20.65 5.60
CA VAL A 225 -11.58 -19.61 4.62
C VAL A 225 -11.78 -20.27 3.26
N ARG A 226 -12.99 -20.16 2.73
CA ARG A 226 -13.37 -20.64 1.39
C ARG A 226 -13.27 -19.51 0.37
N ILE A 227 -12.76 -19.81 -0.83
CA ILE A 227 -12.58 -18.83 -1.90
C ILE A 227 -13.92 -18.27 -2.38
N GLU A 228 -14.99 -19.07 -2.35
CA GLU A 228 -16.34 -18.65 -2.69
C GLU A 228 -16.81 -17.53 -1.77
N ASP A 229 -16.69 -17.74 -0.46
CA ASP A 229 -17.14 -16.80 0.57
C ASP A 229 -16.30 -15.52 0.53
N TYR A 230 -14.99 -15.66 0.36
CA TYR A 230 -14.09 -14.53 0.20
C TYR A 230 -14.45 -13.68 -1.02
N SER A 231 -14.73 -14.31 -2.18
CA SER A 231 -15.15 -13.59 -3.39
C SER A 231 -16.46 -12.82 -3.21
N LYS A 232 -17.46 -13.44 -2.55
CA LYS A 232 -18.74 -12.81 -2.23
C LYS A 232 -18.55 -11.61 -1.31
N PHE A 233 -17.67 -11.74 -0.31
CA PHE A 233 -17.34 -10.66 0.62
C PHE A 233 -16.73 -9.46 -0.11
N ILE A 234 -15.74 -9.69 -0.98
CA ILE A 234 -15.09 -8.62 -1.77
C ILE A 234 -16.13 -7.86 -2.60
N LEU A 235 -16.99 -8.58 -3.33
CA LEU A 235 -18.01 -7.96 -4.18
C LEU A 235 -19.03 -7.16 -3.37
N LYS A 236 -19.51 -7.71 -2.24
CA LYS A 236 -20.43 -7.05 -1.31
C LYS A 236 -19.88 -5.73 -0.76
N HIS A 237 -18.56 -5.67 -0.54
CA HIS A 237 -17.91 -4.55 0.14
C HIS A 237 -17.05 -3.66 -0.76
N LYS A 238 -17.12 -3.82 -2.08
CA LYS A 238 -16.31 -3.07 -3.06
C LYS A 238 -16.33 -1.54 -2.89
N SER A 239 -17.42 -0.97 -2.36
CA SER A 239 -17.55 0.49 -2.12
C SER A 239 -16.59 1.05 -1.05
N VAL A 240 -16.11 0.23 -0.13
CA VAL A 240 -15.19 0.64 0.96
C VAL A 240 -13.78 0.07 0.81
N LEU A 241 -13.64 -1.00 0.03
CA LEU A 241 -12.34 -1.60 -0.26
C LEU A 241 -11.54 -0.71 -1.21
N TYR A 242 -10.29 -0.44 -0.83
CA TYR A 242 -9.26 0.08 -1.71
C TYR A 242 -8.83 -0.98 -2.72
N ASP A 243 -8.53 -2.18 -2.21
CA ASP A 243 -8.12 -3.35 -2.96
C ASP A 243 -8.25 -4.61 -2.09
N ALA A 244 -7.94 -5.78 -2.64
CA ALA A 244 -7.89 -7.04 -1.92
C ALA A 244 -6.72 -7.91 -2.41
N PHE A 245 -6.04 -8.59 -1.50
CA PHE A 245 -5.10 -9.64 -1.86
C PHE A 245 -5.83 -10.90 -2.32
N ASN A 246 -5.17 -11.73 -3.15
CA ASN A 246 -5.69 -13.06 -3.45
C ASN A 246 -5.69 -13.92 -2.18
N LEU A 247 -6.52 -14.96 -2.16
CA LEU A 247 -6.42 -16.00 -1.14
C LEU A 247 -5.21 -16.88 -1.47
N ASP A 248 -4.07 -16.50 -0.93
CA ASP A 248 -2.83 -17.23 -1.02
C ASP A 248 -2.83 -18.46 -0.10
N ARG A 249 -1.86 -19.33 -0.32
CA ARG A 249 -1.53 -20.47 0.52
C ARG A 249 -0.03 -20.50 0.75
N THR A 250 0.36 -20.38 2.01
CA THR A 250 1.77 -20.40 2.37
C THR A 250 2.38 -21.76 1.98
N GLY A 251 3.36 -21.74 1.08
CA GLY A 251 4.04 -22.94 0.58
C GLY A 251 3.36 -23.61 -0.62
N ASP A 252 2.18 -23.16 -1.06
CA ASP A 252 1.45 -23.72 -2.20
C ASP A 252 1.09 -22.61 -3.21
N TYR A 253 2.01 -22.39 -4.15
CA TYR A 253 1.84 -21.36 -5.17
C TYR A 253 0.83 -21.77 -6.26
N GLU A 254 0.57 -23.07 -6.44
CA GLU A 254 -0.39 -23.59 -7.40
C GLU A 254 -1.83 -23.33 -6.92
N GLU A 255 -2.15 -23.64 -5.66
CA GLU A 255 -3.44 -23.29 -5.06
C GLU A 255 -3.63 -21.77 -5.02
N SER A 256 -2.55 -21.01 -4.72
CA SER A 256 -2.58 -19.54 -4.77
C SER A 256 -2.94 -19.01 -6.16
N MET A 257 -2.41 -19.62 -7.22
CA MET A 257 -2.71 -19.28 -8.60
C MET A 257 -4.13 -19.70 -9.00
N PHE A 258 -4.58 -20.87 -8.57
CA PHE A 258 -5.97 -21.31 -8.75
C PHE A 258 -6.95 -20.31 -8.15
N ASN A 259 -6.73 -19.90 -6.90
CA ASN A 259 -7.58 -18.92 -6.21
C ASN A 259 -7.56 -17.55 -6.91
N LEU A 260 -6.39 -17.10 -7.38
CA LEU A 260 -6.25 -15.87 -8.15
C LEU A 260 -7.08 -15.92 -9.45
N ASN A 261 -6.99 -17.03 -10.19
CA ASN A 261 -7.75 -17.24 -11.42
C ASN A 261 -9.26 -17.29 -11.15
N TYR A 262 -9.68 -17.92 -10.05
CA TYR A 262 -11.08 -17.96 -9.62
C TYR A 262 -11.64 -16.55 -9.37
N LEU A 263 -10.89 -15.69 -8.69
CA LEU A 263 -11.27 -14.29 -8.44
C LEU A 263 -11.31 -13.48 -9.74
N TYR A 264 -10.31 -13.65 -10.60
CA TYR A 264 -10.23 -12.93 -11.88
C TYR A 264 -11.43 -13.23 -12.80
N ARG A 265 -11.84 -14.49 -12.91
CA ARG A 265 -13.04 -14.91 -13.69
C ARG A 265 -14.34 -14.26 -13.18
N ARG A 266 -14.37 -13.76 -11.95
CA ARG A 266 -15.49 -13.03 -11.35
C ARG A 266 -15.36 -11.51 -11.43
N GLY A 267 -14.39 -11.02 -12.22
CA GLY A 267 -14.13 -9.58 -12.36
C GLY A 267 -13.43 -8.95 -11.16
N ILE A 268 -12.85 -9.75 -10.26
CA ILE A 268 -12.09 -9.29 -9.10
C ILE A 268 -10.60 -9.28 -9.48
N LYS A 269 -10.02 -8.09 -9.61
CA LYS A 269 -8.60 -7.89 -9.88
C LYS A 269 -7.81 -7.87 -8.57
N ALA A 270 -7.69 -9.02 -7.91
CA ALA A 270 -6.96 -9.13 -6.65
C ALA A 270 -5.44 -8.95 -6.84
N ILE A 271 -4.77 -8.45 -5.81
CA ILE A 271 -3.31 -8.32 -5.76
C ILE A 271 -2.72 -9.72 -5.50
N PRO A 272 -1.95 -10.30 -6.42
CA PRO A 272 -1.31 -11.59 -6.19
C PRO A 272 -0.20 -11.47 -5.14
N ILE A 273 -0.06 -12.51 -4.31
CA ILE A 273 1.01 -12.65 -3.33
C ILE A 273 2.01 -13.70 -3.82
N TRP A 274 3.29 -13.35 -3.84
CA TRP A 274 4.40 -14.29 -3.96
C TRP A 274 5.14 -14.42 -2.63
N HIS A 275 5.66 -15.61 -2.35
CA HIS A 275 6.38 -15.93 -1.12
C HIS A 275 7.84 -16.27 -1.44
N PRO A 276 8.82 -15.85 -0.63
CA PRO A 276 10.22 -16.26 -0.77
C PRO A 276 10.44 -17.78 -0.68
N GLN A 277 9.51 -18.51 -0.10
CA GLN A 277 9.52 -19.98 -0.03
C GLN A 277 9.08 -20.63 -1.36
N SER A 278 8.51 -19.86 -2.29
CA SER A 278 8.14 -20.33 -3.62
C SER A 278 9.30 -20.11 -4.61
N PRO A 279 9.38 -20.91 -5.68
CA PRO A 279 10.39 -20.71 -6.73
C PRO A 279 10.31 -19.30 -7.33
N ILE A 280 11.45 -18.77 -7.78
CA ILE A 280 11.52 -17.43 -8.39
C ILE A 280 10.75 -17.36 -9.70
N GLU A 281 10.65 -18.47 -10.41
CA GLU A 281 9.89 -18.65 -11.64
C GLU A 281 8.40 -18.32 -11.44
N ALA A 282 7.85 -18.60 -10.26
CA ALA A 282 6.47 -18.25 -9.92
C ALA A 282 6.29 -16.72 -9.84
N LEU A 283 7.30 -15.98 -9.32
CA LEU A 283 7.29 -14.52 -9.35
C LEU A 283 7.39 -14.00 -10.78
N GLU A 284 8.30 -14.57 -11.58
CA GLU A 284 8.46 -14.17 -12.97
C GLU A 284 7.19 -14.38 -13.79
N ALA A 285 6.49 -15.49 -13.56
CA ALA A 285 5.20 -15.78 -14.19
C ALA A 285 4.17 -14.68 -13.87
N LEU A 286 4.08 -14.25 -12.61
CA LEU A 286 3.18 -13.14 -12.22
C LEU A 286 3.57 -11.80 -12.86
N ILE A 287 4.87 -11.50 -12.97
CA ILE A 287 5.36 -10.26 -13.58
C ILE A 287 5.10 -10.23 -15.10
N LYS A 288 5.27 -11.37 -15.77
CA LYS A 288 5.11 -11.53 -17.22
C LYS A 288 3.66 -11.79 -17.64
N ASP A 289 2.77 -11.99 -16.67
CA ASP A 289 1.35 -12.30 -16.88
C ASP A 289 0.64 -11.23 -17.74
N ASP A 290 -0.12 -11.69 -18.74
CA ASP A 290 -0.83 -10.83 -19.69
C ASP A 290 -1.94 -9.99 -19.02
N ARG A 291 -2.40 -10.37 -17.82
CA ARG A 291 -3.33 -9.56 -17.00
C ARG A 291 -2.69 -8.27 -16.49
N SER A 292 -1.35 -8.18 -16.50
CA SER A 292 -0.55 -7.02 -16.09
C SER A 292 -0.93 -6.46 -14.73
N PHE A 293 -0.65 -7.21 -13.66
CA PHE A 293 -0.95 -6.77 -12.30
C PHE A 293 -0.29 -5.43 -11.98
N ASP A 294 -1.10 -4.50 -11.46
CA ASP A 294 -0.63 -3.18 -11.02
C ASP A 294 0.41 -3.34 -9.91
N VAL A 295 0.14 -4.23 -8.95
CA VAL A 295 0.97 -4.52 -7.78
C VAL A 295 1.11 -6.03 -7.63
N ILE A 296 2.25 -6.49 -7.13
CA ILE A 296 2.44 -7.85 -6.61
C ILE A 296 2.89 -7.73 -5.15
N ALA A 297 2.28 -8.49 -4.25
CA ALA A 297 2.69 -8.53 -2.85
C ALA A 297 3.81 -9.55 -2.63
N ILE A 298 4.69 -9.24 -1.67
CA ILE A 298 5.73 -10.13 -1.17
C ILE A 298 5.34 -10.54 0.25
N GLY A 299 4.86 -11.78 0.39
CA GLY A 299 4.46 -12.43 1.63
C GLY A 299 5.62 -13.15 2.33
N GLY A 300 5.33 -13.80 3.45
CA GLY A 300 6.30 -14.68 4.13
C GLY A 300 7.55 -14.01 4.74
N LEU A 301 7.71 -12.70 4.61
CA LEU A 301 8.89 -11.96 5.06
C LEU A 301 9.11 -12.05 6.58
N LEU A 302 8.03 -12.18 7.36
CA LEU A 302 8.10 -12.31 8.82
C LEU A 302 8.70 -13.64 9.30
N SER A 303 8.73 -14.65 8.44
CA SER A 303 9.34 -15.96 8.73
C SER A 303 10.84 -15.99 8.44
N LEU A 304 11.39 -14.93 7.83
CA LEU A 304 12.81 -14.80 7.53
C LEU A 304 13.54 -14.03 8.63
N SER A 305 14.83 -14.33 8.78
CA SER A 305 15.76 -13.50 9.56
C SER A 305 15.80 -12.07 9.01
N HIS A 306 16.33 -11.12 9.79
CA HIS A 306 16.44 -9.75 9.34
C HIS A 306 17.34 -9.62 8.09
N GLU A 307 18.47 -10.34 8.09
CA GLU A 307 19.44 -10.36 7.00
C GLU A 307 18.85 -10.99 5.74
N ASP A 308 18.22 -12.15 5.85
CA ASP A 308 17.59 -12.83 4.71
C ASP A 308 16.48 -11.97 4.11
N ARG A 309 15.65 -11.34 4.95
CA ARG A 309 14.61 -10.42 4.49
C ARG A 309 15.19 -9.27 3.68
N TYR A 310 16.29 -8.68 4.16
CA TYR A 310 16.97 -7.58 3.47
C TYR A 310 17.52 -8.04 2.12
N THR A 311 18.19 -9.20 2.09
CA THR A 311 18.73 -9.81 0.88
C THR A 311 17.64 -10.07 -0.16
N VAL A 312 16.55 -10.73 0.24
CA VAL A 312 15.43 -11.06 -0.65
C VAL A 312 14.78 -9.80 -1.22
N VAL A 313 14.44 -8.82 -0.36
CA VAL A 313 13.76 -7.60 -0.82
C VAL A 313 14.65 -6.80 -1.76
N ASN A 314 15.93 -6.59 -1.43
CA ASN A 314 16.83 -5.84 -2.32
C ASN A 314 17.08 -6.56 -3.63
N SER A 315 17.20 -7.90 -3.62
CA SER A 315 17.34 -8.70 -4.84
C SER A 315 16.13 -8.50 -5.77
N ILE A 316 14.91 -8.59 -5.23
CA ILE A 316 13.68 -8.40 -6.01
C ILE A 316 13.57 -6.96 -6.54
N MET A 317 13.83 -5.96 -5.70
CA MET A 317 13.78 -4.56 -6.12
C MET A 317 14.83 -4.25 -7.19
N LYS A 318 16.05 -4.81 -7.06
CA LYS A 318 17.12 -4.66 -8.06
C LYS A 318 16.74 -5.30 -9.40
N ASN A 319 16.21 -6.53 -9.38
CA ASN A 319 15.96 -7.30 -10.60
C ASN A 319 14.65 -6.91 -11.30
N TYR A 320 13.63 -6.49 -10.54
CA TYR A 320 12.27 -6.29 -11.06
C TYR A 320 11.65 -4.94 -10.69
N GLY A 321 12.27 -4.15 -9.82
CA GLY A 321 11.72 -2.89 -9.31
C GLY A 321 11.52 -1.83 -10.40
N GLU A 322 12.29 -1.83 -11.47
CA GLU A 322 12.08 -0.93 -12.61
C GLU A 322 10.85 -1.30 -13.46
N HIS A 323 10.34 -2.52 -13.30
CA HIS A 323 9.29 -3.09 -14.15
C HIS A 323 7.96 -3.30 -13.42
N GLN A 324 8.02 -3.59 -12.12
CA GLN A 324 6.86 -3.96 -11.31
C GLN A 324 6.79 -3.14 -10.02
N CYS A 325 5.57 -2.89 -9.54
CA CYS A 325 5.35 -2.32 -8.22
C CYS A 325 5.12 -3.44 -7.21
N PHE A 326 5.78 -3.34 -6.05
CA PHE A 326 5.72 -4.34 -4.99
C PHE A 326 5.09 -3.80 -3.72
N HIS A 327 4.26 -4.64 -3.10
CA HIS A 327 3.72 -4.43 -1.76
C HIS A 327 4.45 -5.34 -0.76
N LEU A 328 5.05 -4.78 0.28
CA LEU A 328 5.69 -5.59 1.34
C LEU A 328 4.68 -5.90 2.46
N LEU A 329 4.33 -7.18 2.62
CA LEU A 329 3.40 -7.62 3.67
C LEU A 329 4.10 -7.67 5.03
N GLY A 330 3.48 -7.06 6.06
CA GLY A 330 3.97 -7.12 7.44
C GLY A 330 5.34 -6.47 7.68
N CYS A 331 5.75 -5.47 6.89
CA CYS A 331 7.06 -4.84 6.97
C CYS A 331 7.01 -3.41 7.55
N SER A 332 7.74 -3.20 8.65
CA SER A 332 7.99 -1.88 9.25
C SER A 332 9.47 -1.70 9.63
N SER A 333 10.37 -2.25 8.80
CA SER A 333 11.83 -2.15 8.97
C SER A 333 12.38 -0.96 8.18
N PRO A 334 13.66 -0.57 8.37
CA PRO A 334 14.35 0.47 7.59
C PRO A 334 14.18 0.39 6.06
N LEU A 335 13.91 -0.81 5.52
CA LEU A 335 13.69 -1.04 4.09
C LEU A 335 12.65 -0.10 3.47
N ILE A 336 11.60 0.27 4.22
CA ILE A 336 10.49 1.08 3.68
C ILE A 336 10.86 2.56 3.55
N PHE A 337 11.93 3.01 4.19
CA PHE A 337 12.40 4.40 4.19
C PHE A 337 13.25 4.74 2.98
N LYS A 338 13.75 3.75 2.24
CA LYS A 338 14.52 3.96 1.00
C LYS A 338 13.71 4.56 -0.14
N GLY A 339 12.38 4.50 -0.06
CA GLY A 339 11.47 5.04 -1.08
C GLY A 339 11.23 4.15 -2.29
N ASP A 340 11.99 3.05 -2.45
CA ASP A 340 11.87 2.12 -3.59
C ASP A 340 10.66 1.20 -3.52
N THR A 341 10.07 1.07 -2.33
CA THR A 341 8.89 0.22 -2.11
C THR A 341 7.63 0.98 -2.50
N PHE A 342 6.75 0.34 -3.30
CA PHE A 342 5.52 1.00 -3.74
C PHE A 342 4.51 1.15 -2.60
N GLN A 343 4.26 0.06 -1.87
CA GLN A 343 3.35 0.02 -0.70
C GLN A 343 3.88 -0.96 0.35
N CYS A 344 3.47 -0.78 1.59
CA CYS A 344 3.69 -1.76 2.65
C CYS A 344 2.56 -1.69 3.68
N ASP A 345 2.40 -2.76 4.45
CA ASP A 345 1.58 -2.77 5.65
C ASP A 345 2.37 -3.34 6.82
N SER A 346 1.97 -2.99 8.03
CA SER A 346 2.44 -3.67 9.24
C SER A 346 1.60 -3.27 10.45
N THR A 347 1.59 -4.15 11.46
CA THR A 347 1.10 -3.84 12.82
C THR A 347 2.12 -3.08 13.66
N GLY A 348 3.34 -2.84 13.13
CA GLY A 348 4.45 -2.15 13.79
C GLY A 348 4.06 -0.83 14.49
N PRO A 349 3.20 0.04 13.92
CA PRO A 349 2.75 1.26 14.60
C PRO A 349 2.20 1.03 16.01
N LEU A 350 1.52 -0.11 16.23
CA LEU A 350 0.93 -0.48 17.53
C LEU A 350 1.99 -0.75 18.61
N MET A 351 3.27 -0.92 18.24
CA MET A 351 4.36 -1.02 19.22
C MET A 351 4.55 0.27 20.00
N GLY A 352 4.18 1.43 19.44
CA GLY A 352 4.12 2.69 20.18
C GLY A 352 3.17 2.60 21.37
N ARG A 353 2.02 1.97 21.18
CA ARG A 353 1.01 1.79 22.22
C ARG A 353 1.38 0.70 23.22
N ARG A 354 1.96 -0.41 22.75
CA ARG A 354 2.22 -1.59 23.59
C ARG A 354 3.53 -1.52 24.38
N TYR A 355 4.53 -0.84 23.81
CA TYR A 355 5.91 -0.93 24.27
C TYR A 355 6.64 0.42 24.19
N LYS A 356 5.92 1.54 24.10
CA LYS A 356 6.48 2.90 23.99
C LYS A 356 7.63 2.99 22.98
N THR A 357 7.42 2.39 21.81
CA THR A 357 8.45 2.24 20.77
C THR A 357 8.12 3.11 19.56
N ILE A 358 9.09 3.89 19.09
CA ILE A 358 9.01 4.65 17.85
C ILE A 358 9.73 3.94 16.69
N ILE A 359 9.26 4.17 15.47
CA ILE A 359 9.83 3.63 14.23
C ILE A 359 10.59 4.73 13.50
N THR A 360 11.88 4.48 13.23
CA THR A 360 12.77 5.37 12.49
C THR A 360 13.43 4.62 11.34
N GLU A 361 14.16 5.35 10.50
CA GLU A 361 15.04 4.81 9.46
C GLU A 361 16.15 3.91 10.01
N ASN A 362 16.47 4.01 11.29
CA ASN A 362 17.48 3.17 11.96
C ASN A 362 16.85 1.98 12.70
N GLY A 363 15.53 1.82 12.63
CA GLY A 363 14.82 0.70 13.24
C GLY A 363 13.85 1.13 14.35
N HIS A 364 13.69 0.28 15.35
CA HIS A 364 12.72 0.48 16.43
C HIS A 364 13.43 0.95 17.70
N ILE A 365 13.03 2.08 18.24
CA ILE A 365 13.65 2.70 19.42
C ILE A 365 12.66 2.70 20.57
N LYS A 366 13.02 2.09 21.70
CA LYS A 366 12.23 2.13 22.94
C LYS A 366 12.44 3.46 23.66
N MET A 367 11.36 4.20 23.90
CA MET A 367 11.41 5.53 24.52
C MET A 367 11.47 5.48 26.05
N ASP A 368 11.33 4.31 26.67
CA ASP A 368 11.43 4.14 28.13
C ASP A 368 12.78 4.59 28.70
N LYS A 369 13.83 4.56 27.87
CA LYS A 369 15.19 4.99 28.26
C LYS A 369 15.45 6.49 28.03
N HIS A 370 14.50 7.20 27.44
CA HIS A 370 14.60 8.62 27.09
C HIS A 370 13.64 9.44 27.98
N MET A 371 13.93 9.47 29.28
CA MET A 371 13.05 10.04 30.31
C MET A 371 12.83 11.56 30.16
N ASP A 372 13.75 12.25 29.51
CA ASP A 372 13.74 13.73 29.44
C ASP A 372 12.60 14.32 28.60
N GLN A 373 11.92 13.51 27.77
CA GLN A 373 10.95 13.99 26.77
C GLN A 373 9.48 13.63 27.04
N ASN A 374 9.12 13.09 28.22
CA ASN A 374 7.73 12.77 28.60
C ASN A 374 6.96 11.99 27.51
N TRP A 375 7.56 10.92 26.99
CA TRP A 375 6.94 10.05 25.99
C TRP A 375 5.85 9.18 26.61
N THR A 376 4.63 9.30 26.07
CA THR A 376 3.51 8.41 26.39
C THR A 376 3.30 7.39 25.27
N GLU A 377 2.56 6.32 25.57
CA GLU A 377 2.14 5.31 24.59
C GLU A 377 1.37 5.95 23.41
N GLU A 378 0.50 6.90 23.71
CA GLU A 378 -0.28 7.64 22.71
C GLU A 378 0.62 8.53 21.83
N LYS A 379 1.60 9.24 22.42
CA LYS A 379 2.56 10.03 21.66
C LYS A 379 3.42 9.16 20.74
N CYS A 380 3.91 8.01 21.23
CA CYS A 380 4.68 7.07 20.41
C CYS A 380 3.84 6.54 19.25
N PHE A 381 2.58 6.18 19.50
CA PHE A 381 1.68 5.69 18.47
C PHE A 381 1.36 6.77 17.42
N ALA A 382 1.04 7.99 17.86
CA ALA A 382 0.83 9.14 16.99
C ALA A 382 2.06 9.46 16.13
N TYR A 383 3.25 9.44 16.73
CA TYR A 383 4.51 9.62 16.02
C TYR A 383 4.68 8.59 14.91
N ASN A 384 4.48 7.30 15.23
CA ASN A 384 4.60 6.22 14.24
C ASN A 384 3.61 6.41 13.08
N ILE A 385 2.36 6.79 13.35
CA ILE A 385 1.38 7.06 12.30
C ILE A 385 1.84 8.22 11.41
N LYS A 386 2.26 9.33 12.01
CA LYS A 386 2.68 10.52 11.26
C LYS A 386 3.92 10.23 10.40
N ARG A 387 4.94 9.59 10.99
CA ARG A 387 6.19 9.23 10.31
C ARG A 387 5.93 8.29 9.14
N LEU A 388 5.14 7.24 9.33
CA LEU A 388 4.85 6.28 8.27
C LEU A 388 3.91 6.82 7.20
N SER A 389 2.98 7.72 7.57
CA SER A 389 2.13 8.42 6.60
C SER A 389 2.95 9.37 5.71
N SER A 390 4.00 10.00 6.25
CA SER A 390 4.88 10.89 5.48
C SER A 390 5.75 10.19 4.44
N LEU A 391 5.90 8.85 4.50
CA LEU A 391 6.63 8.10 3.47
C LEU A 391 5.97 8.19 2.09
N GLU A 392 4.67 8.50 2.05
CA GLU A 392 3.92 8.64 0.81
C GLU A 392 4.34 9.88 0.01
N ASP A 393 4.81 10.91 0.72
CA ASP A 393 5.27 12.20 0.21
C ASP A 393 6.80 12.21 0.17
N PHE A 394 7.41 11.27 -0.55
CA PHE A 394 8.88 11.18 -0.62
C PHE A 394 9.48 12.41 -1.29
N HIS A 395 10.28 13.15 -0.54
CA HIS A 395 11.07 14.29 -1.00
C HIS A 395 12.55 13.91 -0.88
N SER A 396 13.25 13.79 -2.02
CA SER A 396 14.66 13.40 -2.07
C SER A 396 15.60 14.38 -1.35
N SER A 397 15.15 15.59 -1.05
CA SER A 397 15.95 16.66 -0.44
C SER A 397 15.45 17.17 0.92
N GLU A 398 14.28 16.73 1.43
CA GLU A 398 13.59 17.45 2.54
C GLU A 398 13.09 16.55 3.69
N GLN A 399 13.37 15.25 3.70
CA GLN A 399 12.89 14.38 4.78
C GLN A 399 13.65 14.54 6.12
N LEU A 400 14.71 15.35 6.17
CA LEU A 400 15.56 15.53 7.35
C LEU A 400 14.97 16.47 8.43
N GLU A 401 14.03 17.37 8.12
CA GLU A 401 13.74 18.48 9.06
C GLU A 401 12.36 18.47 9.75
N PHE A 402 11.32 17.78 9.26
CA PHE A 402 9.96 17.97 9.80
C PHE A 402 9.53 17.04 10.95
N LEU A 403 10.39 16.11 11.37
CA LEU A 403 10.09 15.17 12.46
C LEU A 403 11.29 14.99 13.39
N ILE A 404 12.02 16.07 13.69
CA ILE A 404 12.84 16.11 14.89
C ILE A 404 11.86 15.86 16.06
N PRO A 405 11.98 14.74 16.80
CA PRO A 405 11.20 14.58 18.03
C PRO A 405 11.54 15.79 18.90
N PRO A 406 10.55 16.53 19.45
CA PRO A 406 10.81 17.80 20.12
C PRO A 406 12.00 17.66 21.09
N SER A 407 13.12 18.25 20.65
CA SER A 407 14.47 18.36 21.20
C SER A 407 15.21 17.10 21.67
N PHE A 408 16.08 16.53 20.82
CA PHE A 408 17.50 16.47 21.21
C PHE A 408 18.03 17.90 21.10
N SER A 409 18.32 18.53 22.24
CA SER A 409 18.84 19.89 22.45
C SER A 409 18.52 20.93 21.36
N ALA A 410 17.57 21.81 21.66
CA ALA A 410 17.36 23.03 20.89
C ALA A 410 18.56 23.97 21.05
N GLU A 411 19.54 23.85 20.16
CA GLU A 411 20.37 24.97 19.75
C GLU A 411 20.07 25.23 18.27
N THR A 412 19.11 26.11 18.07
CA THR A 412 19.07 27.16 17.05
C THR A 412 19.60 26.77 15.65
N LEU A 413 18.76 26.13 14.84
CA LEU A 413 18.88 26.24 13.39
C LEU A 413 18.01 27.41 12.91
N THR A 414 18.63 28.59 12.88
CA THR A 414 18.17 29.75 12.13
C THR A 414 18.30 29.48 10.63
N LEU A 415 17.13 29.39 9.98
CA LEU A 415 16.79 29.77 8.59
C LEU A 415 17.95 29.98 7.60
N PHE A 416 17.96 29.18 6.53
CA PHE A 416 18.16 29.63 5.15
C PHE A 416 17.18 28.95 4.20
#